data_AF-A0A8T1T105-F1
#
_entry.id   AF-A0A8T1T105-F1
#
_cell.length_a   1.000
_cell.length_b   1.000
_cell.length_c   1.000
_cell.angle_alpha   90.00
_cell.angle_beta   90.00
_cell.angle_gamma   90.00
#
_symmetry.space_group_name_H-M   'P 1'
#
loop_
_entity.id
_entity.type
_entity.pdbx_description
1 polymer ?
#
loop_
_entity_poly.entity_id
_entity_poly.type
_entity_poly.pdbx_seq_one_letter_code
_entity_poly.pdbx_strand_id
1 'polypeptide(L)'
;MAAACLVSVLPLQGSRVWIPDCLEVWKSAELTRGYEEGDGFLHLRLEDGSESTYPLDPQRPQLPFLRNPDYLSGENDLVALSYLHEPAVLHTLRARFLETNTIYTYCG
;
A
#
# COMPACT_ATOMS: atom_id res chain seq x y z
N MET A 1 -5.23 -24.46 21.14
CA MET A 1 -5.44 -24.59 19.69
C MET A 1 -6.70 -23.80 19.36
N ALA A 2 -6.55 -22.51 19.06
CA ALA A 2 -7.65 -21.64 18.64
C ALA A 2 -7.25 -21.09 17.27
N ALA A 3 -8.09 -21.36 16.29
CA ALA A 3 -7.90 -21.01 14.90
C ALA A 3 -8.31 -19.56 14.63
N ALA A 4 -7.76 -19.03 13.53
CA ALA A 4 -8.28 -17.95 12.69
C ALA A 4 -8.21 -16.51 13.25
N CYS A 5 -7.21 -15.77 12.78
CA CYS A 5 -7.39 -14.36 12.43
C CYS A 5 -6.60 -14.06 11.15
N LEU A 6 -6.91 -14.79 10.06
CA LEU A 6 -6.68 -14.31 8.71
C LEU A 6 -7.87 -13.40 8.38
N VAL A 7 -7.89 -12.18 8.92
CA VAL A 7 -8.71 -11.14 8.30
C VAL A 7 -7.88 -10.65 7.13
N SER A 8 -8.02 -11.31 5.98
CA SER A 8 -7.75 -10.67 4.70
C SER A 8 -8.72 -9.49 4.62
N VAL A 9 -8.29 -8.32 5.11
CA VAL A 9 -9.04 -7.08 4.97
C VAL A 9 -9.12 -6.81 3.48
N LEU A 10 -10.26 -7.19 2.88
CA LEU A 10 -10.49 -6.89 1.47
C LEU A 10 -10.44 -5.38 1.31
N PRO A 11 -9.70 -4.86 0.34
CA PRO A 11 -9.57 -3.43 0.17
C PRO A 11 -10.95 -2.86 -0.20
N LEU A 12 -11.47 -2.05 0.70
CA LEU A 12 -12.74 -1.34 0.52
C LEU A 12 -12.55 -0.22 -0.50
N GLN A 13 -13.65 0.21 -1.13
CA GLN A 13 -13.65 1.40 -1.97
C GLN A 13 -13.04 2.60 -1.21
N GLY A 14 -12.18 3.35 -1.89
CA GLY A 14 -11.44 4.49 -1.31
C GLY A 14 -10.17 4.10 -0.57
N SER A 15 -9.88 2.80 -0.41
CA SER A 15 -8.59 2.35 0.17
C SER A 15 -7.45 2.68 -0.79
N ARG A 16 -6.32 3.13 -0.24
CA ARG A 16 -5.09 3.32 -1.01
C ARG A 16 -4.22 2.07 -0.95
N VAL A 17 -3.62 1.73 -2.08
CA VAL A 17 -2.73 0.57 -2.24
C VAL A 17 -1.45 0.97 -2.96
N TRP A 18 -0.45 0.11 -2.85
CA TRP A 18 0.81 0.19 -3.56
C TRP A 18 0.83 -0.80 -4.71
N ILE A 19 1.08 -0.30 -5.92
CA ILE A 19 1.27 -1.11 -7.11
C ILE A 19 2.70 -0.94 -7.64
N PRO A 20 3.29 -1.96 -8.27
CA PRO A 20 4.62 -1.85 -8.87
C PRO A 20 4.69 -0.74 -9.92
N ASP A 21 5.82 -0.05 -9.96
CA ASP A 21 6.12 0.98 -10.95
C ASP A 21 7.57 0.86 -11.45
N CYS A 22 7.82 1.15 -12.73
CA CYS A 22 9.14 1.01 -13.32
C CYS A 22 10.11 2.17 -12.99
N LEU A 23 9.60 3.32 -12.55
CA LEU A 23 10.41 4.50 -12.23
C LEU A 23 10.61 4.62 -10.72
N GLU A 24 9.53 4.48 -9.95
CA GLU A 24 9.55 4.71 -8.50
C GLU A 24 9.58 3.43 -7.66
N VAL A 25 9.69 2.26 -8.31
CA VAL A 25 9.54 0.90 -7.73
C VAL A 25 8.11 0.62 -7.26
N TRP A 26 7.52 1.54 -6.51
CA TRP A 26 6.16 1.48 -6.00
C TRP A 26 5.46 2.81 -6.21
N LYS A 27 4.23 2.78 -6.73
CA LYS A 27 3.36 3.96 -6.82
C LYS A 27 2.05 3.74 -6.07
N SER A 28 1.48 4.83 -5.58
CA SER A 28 0.19 4.78 -4.87
C SER A 28 -0.96 4.85 -5.86
N ALA A 29 -2.02 4.11 -5.55
CA ALA A 29 -3.29 4.19 -6.24
C ALA A 29 -4.45 4.04 -5.25
N GLU A 30 -5.58 4.66 -5.54
CA GLU A 30 -6.82 4.54 -4.76
C GLU A 30 -7.79 3.58 -5.45
N LEU A 31 -8.41 2.67 -4.70
CA LEU A 31 -9.46 1.81 -5.22
C LEU A 31 -10.72 2.63 -5.52
N THR A 32 -11.11 2.70 -6.79
CA THR A 32 -12.36 3.35 -7.18
C THR A 32 -13.58 2.45 -6.94
N ARG A 33 -13.36 1.13 -6.79
CA ARG A 33 -14.38 0.12 -6.45
C ARG A 33 -13.78 -0.84 -5.43
N GLY A 34 -14.61 -1.32 -4.51
CA GLY A 34 -14.20 -2.37 -3.57
C GLY A 34 -13.92 -3.67 -4.31
N TYR A 35 -12.96 -4.45 -3.81
CA TYR A 35 -12.66 -5.78 -4.35
C TYR A 35 -13.68 -6.81 -3.85
N GLU A 36 -14.25 -7.58 -4.78
CA GLU A 36 -15.06 -8.76 -4.45
C GLU A 36 -14.28 -10.05 -4.78
N GLU A 37 -14.49 -11.11 -3.99
CA GLU A 37 -13.82 -12.39 -4.23
C GLU A 37 -14.20 -12.95 -5.61
N GLY A 38 -13.20 -13.15 -6.47
CA GLY A 38 -13.39 -13.61 -7.84
C GLY A 38 -13.20 -12.52 -8.89
N ASP A 39 -13.01 -11.26 -8.50
CA ASP A 39 -12.63 -10.20 -9.43
C ASP A 39 -11.26 -10.48 -10.06
N GLY A 40 -11.21 -10.43 -11.39
CA GLY A 40 -9.96 -10.58 -12.16
C GLY A 40 -9.12 -9.30 -12.25
N PHE A 41 -9.68 -8.15 -11.84
CA PHE A 41 -9.02 -6.85 -11.93
C PHE A 41 -9.44 -5.94 -10.79
N LEU A 42 -8.53 -5.10 -10.32
CA LEU A 42 -8.83 -3.97 -9.44
C LEU A 42 -8.99 -2.70 -10.27
N HIS A 43 -9.99 -1.89 -9.94
CA HIS A 43 -10.18 -0.57 -10.52
C HIS A 43 -9.52 0.48 -9.63
N LEU A 44 -8.54 1.19 -10.20
CA LEU A 44 -7.66 2.08 -9.48
C LEU A 44 -7.69 3.49 -10.09
N ARG A 45 -7.46 4.50 -9.25
CA ARG A 45 -7.16 5.87 -9.64
C ARG A 45 -5.77 6.22 -9.16
N LEU A 46 -4.89 6.62 -10.07
CA LEU A 46 -3.54 7.06 -9.77
C LEU A 46 -3.54 8.48 -9.18
N GLU A 47 -2.41 8.89 -8.59
CA GLU A 47 -2.27 10.23 -7.98
C GLU A 47 -2.36 11.37 -9.01
N ASP A 48 -2.06 11.11 -10.29
CA ASP A 48 -2.24 12.06 -11.39
C ASP A 48 -3.70 12.22 -11.85
N GLY A 49 -4.62 11.47 -11.22
CA GLY A 49 -6.04 11.46 -11.52
C GLY A 49 -6.45 10.50 -12.64
N SER A 50 -5.50 9.81 -13.29
CA SER A 50 -5.80 8.82 -14.32
C SER A 50 -6.38 7.53 -13.73
N GLU A 51 -7.33 6.93 -14.44
CA GLU A 51 -7.87 5.63 -14.09
C GLU A 51 -7.03 4.50 -14.69
N SER A 52 -6.77 3.47 -13.90
CA SER A 52 -6.00 2.29 -14.30
C SER A 52 -6.68 1.02 -13.79
N THR A 53 -6.50 -0.08 -14.50
CA THR A 53 -6.87 -1.41 -14.01
C THR A 53 -5.62 -2.19 -13.64
N TYR A 54 -5.68 -2.94 -12.54
CA TYR A 54 -4.59 -3.81 -12.09
C TYR A 54 -5.05 -5.27 -12.17
N PRO A 55 -4.43 -6.10 -13.03
CA PRO A 55 -4.83 -7.50 -13.17
C PRO A 55 -4.48 -8.30 -11.92
N LEU A 56 -5.42 -9.15 -11.50
CA LEU A 56 -5.22 -10.13 -10.45
C LEU A 56 -5.08 -11.52 -11.07
N ASP A 57 -4.19 -12.33 -10.49
CA ASP A 57 -4.07 -13.73 -10.89
C ASP A 57 -5.29 -14.52 -10.36
N PRO A 58 -6.10 -15.14 -11.24
CA PRO A 58 -7.29 -15.89 -10.83
C PRO A 58 -6.97 -17.12 -9.96
N GLN A 59 -5.76 -17.68 -10.06
CA GLN A 59 -5.36 -18.87 -9.29
C GLN A 59 -4.76 -18.52 -7.94
N ARG A 60 -4.14 -17.33 -7.83
CA ARG A 60 -3.52 -16.81 -6.61
C ARG A 60 -3.65 -15.28 -6.59
N PRO A 61 -4.80 -14.74 -6.15
CA PRO A 61 -5.00 -13.29 -6.11
C PRO A 61 -4.05 -12.70 -5.06
N GLN A 62 -2.86 -12.27 -5.49
CA GLN A 62 -1.96 -11.47 -4.69
C GLN A 62 -2.43 -10.02 -4.77
N LEU A 63 -3.19 -9.62 -3.76
CA LEU A 63 -3.66 -8.26 -3.64
C LEU A 63 -2.47 -7.31 -3.40
N PRO A 64 -2.50 -6.11 -4.00
CA PRO A 64 -1.48 -5.10 -3.75
C PRO A 64 -1.46 -4.69 -2.27
N PHE A 65 -0.30 -4.23 -1.80
CA PHE A 65 -0.13 -3.86 -0.40
C PHE A 65 -0.97 -2.64 -0.04
N LEU A 66 -1.65 -2.66 1.10
CA LEU A 66 -2.37 -1.49 1.62
C LEU A 66 -1.42 -0.36 1.99
N ARG A 67 -1.77 0.88 1.65
CA ARG A 67 -1.02 2.07 2.03
C ARG A 67 -1.39 2.48 3.46
N ASN A 68 -0.38 2.83 4.24
CA ASN A 68 -0.58 3.41 5.57
C ASN A 68 -1.31 4.76 5.46
N PRO A 69 -2.17 5.12 6.43
CA PRO A 69 -2.76 6.45 6.51
C PRO A 69 -1.70 7.55 6.44
N ASP A 70 -2.03 8.68 5.80
CA ASP A 70 -1.07 9.76 5.56
C ASP A 70 -0.48 10.34 6.86
N TYR A 71 -1.23 10.31 7.98
CA TYR A 71 -0.75 10.79 9.28
C TYR A 71 0.40 9.96 9.88
N LEU A 72 0.60 8.72 9.42
CA LEU A 72 1.75 7.88 9.81
C LEU A 72 2.94 8.03 8.86
N SER A 73 2.81 8.86 7.81
CA SER A 73 3.89 9.10 6.87
C SER A 73 4.95 9.96 7.55
N GLY A 74 6.21 9.52 7.54
CA GLY A 74 7.32 10.25 8.13
C GLY A 74 7.59 9.96 9.61
N GLU A 75 6.95 8.95 10.19
CA GLU A 75 7.22 8.49 11.56
C GLU A 75 8.72 8.26 11.83
N ASN A 76 9.16 8.59 13.05
CA ASN A 76 10.58 8.43 13.45
C ASN A 76 10.97 6.96 13.62
N ASP A 77 9.99 6.13 13.95
CA ASP A 77 10.13 4.70 14.18
C ASP A 77 9.25 3.94 13.19
N LEU A 78 9.88 3.12 12.35
CA LEU A 78 9.16 2.33 11.35
C LEU A 78 8.21 1.29 11.98
N VAL A 79 8.40 0.90 13.25
CA VAL A 79 7.49 -0.04 13.92
C VAL A 79 6.13 0.59 14.27
N ALA A 80 6.00 1.92 14.15
CA ALA A 80 4.72 2.62 14.35
C ALA A 80 3.75 2.47 13.16
N LEU A 81 4.21 1.94 12.02
CA LEU A 81 3.39 1.75 10.82
C LEU A 81 2.33 0.65 11.05
N SER A 82 1.10 0.90 10.58
CA SER A 82 0.00 -0.09 10.67
C SER A 82 0.24 -1.29 9.74
N TYR A 83 0.76 -1.03 8.55
CA TYR A 83 1.16 -2.03 7.57
C TYR A 83 2.66 -1.92 7.32
N LEU A 84 3.42 -2.90 7.81
CA LEU A 84 4.87 -2.93 7.67
C LEU A 84 5.28 -3.88 6.54
N HIS A 85 5.54 -3.31 5.37
CA HIS A 85 5.98 -3.99 4.16
C HIS A 85 6.93 -3.08 3.36
N GLU A 86 7.55 -3.63 2.33
CA GLU A 86 8.57 -2.94 1.52
C GLU A 86 8.13 -1.54 1.02
N PRO A 87 6.97 -1.36 0.36
CA PRO A 87 6.58 -0.02 -0.10
C PRO A 87 6.37 0.97 1.04
N ALA A 88 5.86 0.53 2.19
CA ALA A 88 5.68 1.41 3.35
C ALA A 88 7.03 1.90 3.89
N VAL A 89 8.03 1.02 3.98
CA VAL A 89 9.39 1.39 4.43
C VAL A 89 10.03 2.36 3.44
N LEU A 90 9.96 2.06 2.14
CA LEU A 90 10.53 2.92 1.10
C LEU A 90 9.88 4.31 1.11
N HIS A 91 8.56 4.37 1.20
CA HIS A 91 7.81 5.63 1.25
C HIS A 91 8.20 6.48 2.46
N THR A 92 8.24 5.89 3.66
CA THR A 92 8.60 6.60 4.89
C THR A 92 10.03 7.12 4.84
N LEU A 93 10.99 6.31 4.40
CA LEU A 93 12.38 6.73 4.28
C LEU A 93 12.55 7.85 3.25
N ARG A 94 11.86 7.76 2.11
CA ARG A 94 11.89 8.79 1.07
C ARG A 94 11.33 10.12 1.57
N ALA A 95 10.16 10.10 2.23
CA ALA A 95 9.56 11.31 2.79
C ALA A 95 10.47 11.96 3.84
N ARG A 96 11.05 11.18 4.76
CA ARG A 96 11.99 11.70 5.76
C ARG A 96 13.25 12.28 5.14
N PHE A 97 13.79 11.64 4.11
CA PHE A 97 15.00 12.12 3.47
C PHE A 97 14.75 13.40 2.66
N LEU A 98 13.68 13.46 1.87
CA LEU A 98 13.42 14.58 0.96
C LEU A 98 12.71 15.76 1.62
N GLU A 99 11.73 15.50 2.49
CA GLU A 99 10.85 16.54 3.04
C GLU A 99 11.38 17.07 4.37
N THR A 100 11.93 16.19 5.22
CA THR A 100 12.42 16.57 6.56
C THR A 100 13.94 16.56 6.68
N ASN A 101 14.66 16.24 5.59
CA ASN A 101 16.13 16.16 5.54
C ASN A 101 16.74 15.30 6.67
N THR A 102 16.03 14.24 7.06
CA THR A 102 16.41 13.37 8.17
C THR A 102 17.02 12.08 7.65
N ILE A 103 18.28 11.83 8.03
CA ILE A 103 19.07 10.67 7.55
C ILE A 103 19.06 9.48 8.52
N TYR A 104 18.48 9.64 9.71
CA TYR A 104 18.36 8.58 10.71
C TYR A 104 16.88 8.26 10.99
N THR A 105 16.55 6.97 10.91
CA THR A 105 15.21 6.44 11.17
C THR A 105 15.36 5.15 11.97
N TYR A 106 14.63 5.04 13.07
CA TYR A 106 14.66 3.84 13.91
C TYR A 106 13.83 2.72 13.27
N CYS A 107 14.26 1.46 13.45
CA CYS A 107 13.64 0.31 12.81
C CYS A 107 13.52 -0.92 13.73
N GLY A 108 13.39 -0.69 15.04
CA GLY A 108 13.34 -1.76 16.05
C GLY A 108 14.68 -2.04 16.69
#